data_AF-A0AAU5FSW1-F1
#
_entry.id   AF-A0AAU5FSW1-F1
#
_cell.length_a   1.000
_cell.length_b   1.000
_cell.length_c   1.000
_cell.angle_alpha   90.00
_cell.angle_beta   90.00
_cell.angle_gamma   90.00
#
_symmetry.space_group_name_H-M   'P 1'
#
loop_
_entity.id
_entity.type
_entity.pdbx_description
1 polymer ?
#
loop_
_entity_poly.entity_id
_entity_poly.type
_entity_poly.pdbx_seq_one_letter_code
_entity_poly.pdbx_strand_id
1 'polypeptide(L)'
;MPYLDLAATGRRSGLALALACVTSFLVVLDAMIVSVALPAMRTDLGLADASAPWVINCYTLTFAGVLLLGGRCVDIFGAWRLLGAGTALFTVTSLAAGLAANAPELLACRAAQGVGAALMMPAALAALTATFTEPSERTRALSVWSAVAALGAAAGPILGGVLTSTLGWRWVFFVNVPLGAVAVLGAVALAQPLVRPGRRPRLDVVGAVLITTGLLAVVYAVMRSSGNGWSDLGVVGSAGSGAVLLAVFLVHQAKVAPEPLFALALLRLRSVAGANAVMFLLGLGFVSSLLILSLDMQYATLYSPLRAGLGFLPVGVGMMAGARGAGHLTERIGPRLTTAVCCTTGAVGLAWSALALDVDRPYVLTIGLPGVLFGLGGAAAFTPLTVSATRHVPPSHQGAAAGLLSTVRQTSGALGVAVLSTVAISWSGDEAAGGTSVAGRVALTHGYAVALGLAAGLLLAAAVVAVVGMPKDV
;
A
#
# COMPACT_ATOMS: atom_id res chain seq x y z
N MET A 1 13.89 6.94 46.40
CA MET A 1 14.88 6.69 45.33
C MET A 1 14.17 6.60 43.98
N PRO A 2 14.20 7.65 43.11
CA PRO A 2 13.47 7.66 41.83
C PRO A 2 14.33 7.41 40.57
N TYR A 3 15.66 7.26 40.68
CA TYR A 3 16.55 7.23 39.50
C TYR A 3 16.57 5.88 38.74
N LEU A 4 15.99 4.80 39.28
CA LEU A 4 15.94 3.49 38.62
C LEU A 4 14.79 3.37 37.59
N ASP A 5 13.78 4.26 37.63
CA ASP A 5 12.63 4.18 36.73
C ASP A 5 12.85 4.87 35.38
N LEU A 6 13.70 5.90 35.29
CA LEU A 6 13.95 6.63 34.04
C LEU A 6 14.73 5.81 33.00
N ALA A 7 15.66 4.96 33.46
CA ALA A 7 16.39 4.04 32.57
C ALA A 7 15.51 2.88 32.09
N ALA A 8 14.58 2.41 32.93
CA ALA A 8 13.62 1.37 32.59
C ALA A 8 12.52 1.88 31.62
N THR A 9 12.06 3.12 31.79
CA THR A 9 11.14 3.78 30.85
C THR A 9 11.81 4.07 29.51
N GLY A 10 13.06 4.53 29.51
CA GLY A 10 13.85 4.75 28.28
C GLY A 10 14.13 3.46 27.48
N ARG A 11 14.41 2.34 28.17
CA ARG A 11 14.65 1.05 27.51
C ARG A 11 13.37 0.44 26.93
N ARG A 12 12.23 0.61 27.60
CA ARG A 12 10.91 0.18 27.10
C ARG A 12 10.44 1.02 25.91
N SER A 13 10.63 2.34 25.93
CA SER A 13 10.28 3.21 24.81
C SER A 13 11.14 2.93 23.58
N GLY A 14 12.44 2.65 23.76
CA GLY A 14 13.33 2.20 22.68
C GLY A 14 12.89 0.88 22.05
N LEU A 15 12.55 -0.13 22.88
CA LEU A 15 12.02 -1.41 22.40
C LEU A 15 10.69 -1.21 21.64
N ALA A 16 9.81 -0.36 22.16
CA ALA A 16 8.54 -0.07 21.52
C ALA A 16 8.72 0.53 20.11
N LEU A 17 9.63 1.50 19.98
CA LEU A 17 9.97 2.07 18.69
C LEU A 17 10.55 1.03 17.74
N ALA A 18 11.50 0.22 18.20
CA ALA A 18 12.12 -0.83 17.40
C ALA A 18 11.08 -1.83 16.86
N LEU A 19 10.14 -2.27 17.71
CA LEU A 19 9.09 -3.21 17.30
C LEU A 19 8.10 -2.61 16.31
N ALA A 20 7.68 -1.37 16.52
CA ALA A 20 6.81 -0.68 15.57
C ALA A 20 7.51 -0.51 14.21
N CYS A 21 8.82 -0.21 14.22
CA CYS A 21 9.64 -0.11 13.01
C CYS A 21 9.83 -1.45 12.30
N VAL A 22 10.12 -2.53 13.03
CA VAL A 22 10.26 -3.87 12.44
C VAL A 22 8.95 -4.33 11.81
N THR A 23 7.82 -4.09 12.48
CA THR A 23 6.51 -4.49 11.96
C THR A 23 6.09 -3.69 10.73
N SER A 24 6.35 -2.37 10.68
CA SER A 24 6.12 -1.59 9.45
C SER A 24 7.07 -1.97 8.33
N PHE A 25 8.34 -2.23 8.64
CA PHE A 25 9.32 -2.73 7.68
C PHE A 25 8.84 -4.04 7.07
N LEU A 26 8.43 -5.03 7.88
CA LEU A 26 7.92 -6.32 7.42
C LEU A 26 6.73 -6.18 6.47
N VAL A 27 5.72 -5.40 6.85
CA VAL A 27 4.49 -5.25 6.05
C VAL A 27 4.77 -4.56 4.71
N VAL A 28 5.64 -3.55 4.69
CA VAL A 28 5.96 -2.82 3.46
C VAL A 28 6.95 -3.59 2.59
N LEU A 29 7.98 -4.20 3.19
CA LEU A 29 8.93 -5.06 2.51
C LEU A 29 8.19 -6.18 1.78
N ASP A 30 7.33 -6.93 2.48
CA ASP A 30 6.58 -8.07 1.95
C ASP A 30 5.70 -7.69 0.74
N ALA A 31 5.08 -6.52 0.78
CA ALA A 31 4.28 -6.02 -0.34
C ALA A 31 5.14 -5.80 -1.60
N MET A 32 6.38 -5.34 -1.45
CA MET A 32 7.24 -4.96 -2.58
C MET A 32 8.13 -6.11 -3.07
N ILE A 33 8.61 -6.95 -2.16
CA ILE A 33 9.54 -8.04 -2.44
C ILE A 33 8.89 -9.13 -3.31
N VAL A 34 7.59 -9.38 -3.12
CA VAL A 34 6.81 -10.37 -3.86
C VAL A 34 6.65 -9.97 -5.33
N SER A 35 6.55 -8.67 -5.63
CA SER A 35 6.42 -8.17 -7.01
C SER A 35 7.63 -8.55 -7.89
N VAL A 36 8.83 -8.61 -7.31
CA VAL A 36 10.05 -9.02 -8.03
C VAL A 36 10.17 -10.55 -8.14
N ALA A 37 9.60 -11.27 -7.18
CA ALA A 37 9.66 -12.74 -7.14
C ALA A 37 8.52 -13.43 -7.90
N LEU A 38 7.49 -12.67 -8.29
CA LEU A 38 6.30 -13.17 -8.97
C LEU A 38 6.59 -13.99 -10.25
N PRO A 39 7.54 -13.60 -11.13
CA PRO A 39 7.89 -14.41 -12.30
C PRO A 39 8.40 -15.81 -11.94
N ALA A 40 9.22 -15.91 -10.91
CA ALA A 40 9.77 -17.19 -10.43
C ALA A 40 8.67 -18.05 -9.81
N MET A 41 7.77 -17.46 -9.01
CA MET A 41 6.59 -18.16 -8.48
C MET A 41 5.70 -18.70 -9.59
N ARG A 42 5.51 -17.91 -10.66
CA ARG A 42 4.69 -18.32 -11.81
C ARG A 42 5.24 -19.56 -12.48
N THR A 43 6.55 -19.57 -12.72
CA THR A 43 7.21 -20.68 -13.41
C THR A 43 7.24 -21.94 -12.54
N ASP A 44 7.57 -21.80 -11.26
CA ASP A 44 7.70 -22.92 -10.32
C ASP A 44 6.36 -23.56 -9.93
N LEU A 45 5.30 -22.75 -9.79
CA LEU A 45 3.97 -23.22 -9.38
C LEU A 45 3.00 -23.41 -10.55
N GLY A 46 3.44 -23.17 -11.80
CA GLY A 46 2.59 -23.24 -12.98
C GLY A 46 1.39 -22.29 -12.94
N LEU A 47 1.55 -21.09 -12.36
CA LEU A 47 0.46 -20.11 -12.30
C LEU A 47 0.05 -19.70 -13.73
N ALA A 48 -1.25 -19.77 -14.02
CA ALA A 48 -1.81 -19.16 -15.22
C ALA A 48 -1.59 -17.64 -15.20
N ASP A 49 -1.52 -17.03 -16.39
CA ASP A 49 -1.39 -15.57 -16.55
C ASP A 49 -2.43 -14.78 -15.75
N ALA A 50 -3.68 -15.26 -15.78
CA ALA A 50 -4.78 -14.66 -15.04
C ALA A 50 -4.65 -14.82 -13.51
N SER A 51 -3.86 -15.77 -13.03
CA SER A 51 -3.68 -16.09 -11.61
C SER A 51 -2.47 -15.40 -10.99
N ALA A 52 -1.44 -15.04 -11.76
CA ALA A 52 -0.23 -14.44 -11.22
C ALA A 52 -0.48 -13.13 -10.43
N PRO A 53 -1.29 -12.16 -10.92
CA PRO A 53 -1.53 -10.93 -10.16
C PRO A 53 -2.26 -11.15 -8.82
N TRP A 54 -2.97 -12.28 -8.67
CA TRP A 54 -3.65 -12.61 -7.41
C TRP A 54 -2.70 -12.84 -6.23
N VAL A 55 -1.43 -13.20 -6.48
CA VAL A 55 -0.42 -13.34 -5.42
C VAL A 55 -0.23 -12.01 -4.66
N ILE A 56 -0.31 -10.88 -5.36
CA ILE A 56 -0.20 -9.54 -4.78
C ILE A 56 -1.59 -9.06 -4.31
N ASN A 57 -2.64 -9.31 -5.10
CA ASN A 57 -3.97 -8.78 -4.82
C ASN A 57 -4.65 -9.45 -3.61
N CYS A 58 -4.51 -10.76 -3.41
CA CYS A 58 -5.06 -11.45 -2.23
C CYS A 58 -4.60 -10.79 -0.92
N TYR A 59 -3.31 -10.47 -0.85
CA TYR A 59 -2.71 -9.76 0.28
C TYR A 59 -3.25 -8.33 0.41
N THR A 60 -3.20 -7.55 -0.67
CA THR A 60 -3.54 -6.12 -0.59
C THR A 60 -5.03 -5.90 -0.31
N LEU A 61 -5.91 -6.75 -0.86
CA LEU A 61 -7.36 -6.66 -0.67
C LEU A 61 -7.79 -6.98 0.75
N THR A 62 -7.28 -8.09 1.31
CA THR A 62 -7.55 -8.47 2.70
C THR A 62 -6.93 -7.47 3.66
N PHE A 63 -5.72 -6.97 3.36
CA PHE A 63 -5.10 -5.90 4.12
C PHE A 63 -5.99 -4.65 4.15
N ALA A 64 -6.43 -4.16 2.99
CA ALA A 64 -7.22 -2.95 2.88
C ALA A 64 -8.62 -3.10 3.51
N GLY A 65 -9.32 -4.21 3.24
CA GLY A 65 -10.68 -4.45 3.74
C GLY A 65 -10.74 -4.66 5.26
N VAL A 66 -9.72 -5.29 5.84
CA VAL A 66 -9.65 -5.56 7.29
C VAL A 66 -8.97 -4.43 8.05
N LEU A 67 -8.31 -3.47 7.40
CA LEU A 67 -7.55 -2.39 8.06
C LEU A 67 -8.39 -1.61 9.07
N LEU A 68 -9.61 -1.22 8.68
CA LEU A 68 -10.52 -0.47 9.56
C LEU A 68 -10.97 -1.30 10.76
N LEU A 69 -11.23 -2.59 10.56
CA LEU A 69 -11.56 -3.52 11.63
C LEU A 69 -10.36 -3.69 12.57
N GLY A 70 -9.15 -3.82 12.02
CA GLY A 70 -7.89 -3.87 12.77
C GLY A 70 -7.72 -2.65 13.66
N GLY A 71 -8.04 -1.45 13.17
CA GLY A 71 -8.09 -0.23 13.96
C GLY A 71 -9.00 -0.34 15.19
N ARG A 72 -10.20 -0.89 15.02
CA ARG A 72 -11.14 -1.10 16.14
C ARG A 72 -10.72 -2.22 17.09
N CYS A 73 -10.08 -3.25 16.57
CA CYS A 73 -9.49 -4.29 17.39
C CYS A 73 -8.44 -3.72 18.37
N VAL A 74 -7.73 -2.64 18.02
CA VAL A 74 -6.77 -1.99 18.93
C VAL A 74 -7.48 -1.47 20.18
N ASP A 75 -8.65 -0.85 20.01
CA ASP A 75 -9.39 -0.25 21.12
C ASP A 75 -9.94 -1.31 22.09
N ILE A 76 -10.18 -2.53 21.60
CA ILE A 76 -10.75 -3.64 22.37
C ILE A 76 -9.68 -4.52 23.01
N PHE A 77 -8.68 -4.93 22.22
CA PHE A 77 -7.67 -5.89 22.64
C PHE A 77 -6.39 -5.23 23.17
N GLY A 78 -6.21 -3.93 22.93
CA GLY A 78 -5.00 -3.19 23.27
C GLY A 78 -3.90 -3.33 22.21
N ALA A 79 -3.12 -2.26 22.04
CA ALA A 79 -2.16 -2.12 20.95
C ALA A 79 -1.09 -3.24 20.93
N TRP A 80 -0.38 -3.49 22.03
CA TRP A 80 0.70 -4.49 22.07
C TRP A 80 0.21 -5.92 21.85
N ARG A 81 -0.95 -6.28 22.40
CA ARG A 81 -1.55 -7.62 22.23
C ARG A 81 -1.97 -7.85 20.79
N LEU A 82 -2.63 -6.85 20.19
CA LEU A 82 -3.04 -6.94 18.79
C LEU A 82 -1.83 -6.94 17.85
N LEU A 83 -0.80 -6.14 18.14
CA LEU A 83 0.44 -6.14 17.38
C LEU A 83 1.10 -7.52 17.43
N GLY A 84 1.20 -8.14 18.61
CA GLY A 84 1.74 -9.49 18.74
C GLY A 84 0.92 -10.54 17.99
N ALA A 85 -0.41 -10.52 18.13
CA ALA A 85 -1.31 -11.46 17.44
C ALA A 85 -1.26 -11.30 15.91
N GLY A 86 -1.31 -10.06 15.41
CA GLY A 86 -1.20 -9.76 13.99
C GLY A 86 0.17 -10.17 13.43
N THR A 87 1.26 -9.88 14.16
CA THR A 87 2.62 -10.30 13.77
C THR A 87 2.73 -11.83 13.76
N ALA A 88 2.16 -12.53 14.74
CA ALA A 88 2.17 -13.99 14.78
C ALA A 88 1.43 -14.59 13.58
N LEU A 89 0.23 -14.07 13.27
CA LEU A 89 -0.52 -14.48 12.08
C LEU A 89 0.29 -14.24 10.81
N PHE A 90 0.82 -13.03 10.63
CA PHE A 90 1.66 -12.69 9.47
C PHE A 90 2.86 -13.65 9.34
N THR A 91 3.58 -13.90 10.44
CA THR A 91 4.76 -14.77 10.48
C THR A 91 4.43 -16.21 10.09
N VAL A 92 3.38 -16.78 10.67
CA VAL A 92 2.92 -18.15 10.38
C VAL A 92 2.48 -18.26 8.92
N THR A 93 1.71 -17.29 8.43
CA THR A 93 1.27 -17.28 7.03
C THR A 93 2.40 -17.06 6.05
N SER A 94 3.44 -16.32 6.42
CA SER A 94 4.65 -16.16 5.61
C SER A 94 5.44 -17.46 5.53
N LEU A 95 5.62 -18.15 6.67
CA LEU A 95 6.22 -19.49 6.68
C LEU A 95 5.43 -20.46 5.79
N ALA A 96 4.10 -20.47 5.90
CA ALA A 96 3.23 -21.30 5.07
C ALA A 96 3.31 -20.93 3.58
N ALA A 97 3.40 -19.64 3.24
CA ALA A 97 3.56 -19.18 1.86
C ALA A 97 4.89 -19.64 1.24
N GLY A 98 5.99 -19.60 2.00
CA GLY A 98 7.28 -20.14 1.55
C GLY A 98 7.30 -21.66 1.40
N LEU A 99 6.42 -22.36 2.10
CA LEU A 99 6.22 -23.82 2.01
C LEU A 99 5.16 -24.24 0.98
N ALA A 100 4.49 -23.28 0.32
CA ALA A 100 3.39 -23.58 -0.59
C ALA A 100 3.85 -24.48 -1.74
N ALA A 101 3.09 -25.54 -2.00
CA ALA A 101 3.35 -26.51 -3.05
C ALA A 101 2.61 -26.17 -4.35
N ASN A 102 1.55 -25.38 -4.27
CA ASN A 102 0.71 -25.00 -5.41
C ASN A 102 0.15 -23.58 -5.29
N ALA A 103 -0.41 -23.09 -6.39
CA ALA A 103 -0.98 -21.75 -6.48
C ALA A 103 -2.12 -21.48 -5.47
N PRO A 104 -3.15 -22.33 -5.30
CA PRO A 104 -4.20 -22.10 -4.31
C PRO A 104 -3.68 -21.95 -2.88
N GLU A 105 -2.73 -22.78 -2.46
CA GLU A 105 -2.09 -22.68 -1.14
C GLU A 105 -1.39 -21.33 -0.95
N LEU A 106 -0.60 -20.89 -1.94
CA LEU A 106 0.08 -19.60 -1.90
C LEU A 106 -0.94 -18.46 -1.78
N LEU A 107 -1.99 -18.46 -2.60
CA LEU A 107 -3.03 -17.42 -2.59
C LEU A 107 -3.77 -17.36 -1.24
N ALA A 108 -4.10 -18.50 -0.65
CA ALA A 108 -4.72 -18.58 0.67
C ALA A 108 -3.80 -18.02 1.76
N CYS A 109 -2.50 -18.35 1.72
CA CYS A 109 -1.51 -17.80 2.63
C CYS A 109 -1.39 -16.29 2.47
N ARG A 110 -1.36 -15.76 1.24
CA ARG A 110 -1.33 -14.32 0.96
C ARG A 110 -2.54 -13.58 1.50
N ALA A 111 -3.74 -14.16 1.35
CA ALA A 111 -4.96 -13.60 1.91
C ALA A 111 -4.90 -13.54 3.45
N ALA A 112 -4.47 -14.62 4.11
CA ALA A 112 -4.32 -14.65 5.56
C ALA A 112 -3.21 -13.69 6.06
N GLN A 113 -2.14 -13.53 5.28
CA GLN A 113 -1.04 -12.62 5.57
C GLN A 113 -1.47 -11.16 5.51
N GLY A 114 -2.36 -10.79 4.58
CA GLY A 114 -2.95 -9.46 4.51
C GLY A 114 -3.82 -9.14 5.74
N VAL A 115 -4.55 -10.13 6.28
CA VAL A 115 -5.25 -9.99 7.57
C VAL A 115 -4.26 -9.69 8.70
N GLY A 116 -3.13 -10.42 8.77
CA GLY A 116 -2.07 -10.13 9.74
C GLY A 116 -1.55 -8.69 9.64
N ALA A 117 -1.26 -8.23 8.43
CA ALA A 117 -0.83 -6.86 8.15
C ALA A 117 -1.87 -5.80 8.57
N ALA A 118 -3.16 -6.08 8.36
CA ALA A 118 -4.27 -5.22 8.76
C ALA A 118 -4.38 -5.02 10.28
N LEU A 119 -3.96 -6.02 11.06
CA LEU A 119 -3.89 -5.92 12.51
C LEU A 119 -2.61 -5.21 12.97
N MET A 120 -1.49 -5.46 12.31
CA MET A 120 -0.18 -4.91 12.67
C MET A 120 -0.11 -3.38 12.53
N MET A 121 -0.52 -2.84 11.38
CA MET A 121 -0.31 -1.43 11.06
C MET A 121 -1.01 -0.45 12.03
N PRO A 122 -2.33 -0.58 12.31
CA PRO A 122 -2.99 0.29 13.27
C PRO A 122 -2.50 0.03 14.71
N ALA A 123 -2.17 -1.22 15.05
CA ALA A 123 -1.66 -1.56 16.38
C ALA A 123 -0.28 -0.94 16.64
N ALA A 124 0.62 -0.95 15.65
CA ALA A 124 1.93 -0.33 15.75
C ALA A 124 1.81 1.19 15.96
N LEU A 125 0.93 1.84 15.20
CA LEU A 125 0.69 3.28 15.34
C LEU A 125 0.15 3.61 16.74
N ALA A 126 -0.86 2.88 17.19
CA ALA A 126 -1.45 3.08 18.52
C ALA A 126 -0.48 2.76 19.65
N ALA A 127 0.39 1.76 19.48
CA ALA A 127 1.43 1.43 20.44
C ALA A 127 2.45 2.57 20.57
N LEU A 128 2.88 3.17 19.46
CA LEU A 128 3.77 4.33 19.47
C LEU A 128 3.13 5.54 20.12
N THR A 129 1.89 5.88 19.76
CA THR A 129 1.21 7.07 20.32
C THR A 129 0.85 6.91 21.80
N ALA A 130 0.65 5.68 22.27
CA ALA A 130 0.46 5.38 23.70
C ALA A 130 1.77 5.35 24.49
N THR A 131 2.90 5.00 23.85
CA THR A 131 4.21 4.92 24.50
C THR A 131 4.90 6.28 24.59
N PHE A 132 4.82 7.09 23.53
CA PHE A 132 5.42 8.42 23.47
C PHE A 132 4.35 9.48 23.72
N THR A 133 4.24 9.93 24.96
CA THR A 133 3.23 10.89 25.40
C THR A 133 3.62 12.33 25.12
N GLU A 134 4.91 12.65 25.11
CA GLU A 134 5.40 13.99 24.81
C GLU A 134 5.27 14.28 23.30
N PRO A 135 4.69 15.43 22.89
CA PRO A 135 4.47 15.74 21.47
C PRO A 135 5.74 15.71 20.61
N SER A 136 6.86 16.19 21.14
CA SER A 136 8.17 16.23 20.50
C SER A 136 8.72 14.83 20.24
N GLU A 137 8.74 13.97 21.27
CA GLU A 137 9.19 12.59 21.19
C GLU A 137 8.30 11.74 20.30
N ARG A 138 6.98 11.91 20.39
CA ARG A 138 6.01 11.21 19.54
C ARG A 138 6.21 11.52 18.08
N THR A 139 6.41 12.80 17.75
CA THR A 139 6.67 13.22 16.37
C THR A 139 7.94 12.57 15.85
N ARG A 140 9.03 12.58 16.64
CA ARG A 140 10.30 11.92 16.31
C ARG A 140 10.12 10.41 16.09
N ALA A 141 9.39 9.73 16.97
CA ALA A 141 9.11 8.30 16.85
C ALA A 141 8.33 7.97 15.57
N LEU A 142 7.28 8.74 15.26
CA LEU A 142 6.49 8.57 14.04
C LEU A 142 7.30 8.85 12.77
N SER A 143 8.22 9.83 12.80
CA SER A 143 9.14 10.09 11.70
C SER A 143 10.07 8.91 11.45
N VAL A 144 10.67 8.34 12.50
CA VAL A 144 11.54 7.16 12.38
C VAL A 144 10.76 5.97 11.84
N TRP A 145 9.56 5.72 12.39
CA TRP A 145 8.66 4.66 11.94
C TRP A 145 8.30 4.77 10.45
N SER A 146 8.00 5.98 9.99
CA SER A 146 7.70 6.26 8.57
C SER A 146 8.92 6.11 7.68
N ALA A 147 10.11 6.53 8.15
CA ALA A 147 11.37 6.37 7.42
C ALA A 147 11.74 4.89 7.23
N VAL A 148 11.54 4.07 8.26
CA VAL A 148 11.78 2.63 8.19
C VAL A 148 10.80 1.95 7.24
N ALA A 149 9.52 2.36 7.23
CA ALA A 149 8.55 1.88 6.25
C ALA A 149 9.00 2.21 4.81
N ALA A 150 9.46 3.43 4.56
CA ALA A 150 10.00 3.84 3.25
C ALA A 150 11.26 3.05 2.87
N LEU A 151 12.14 2.76 3.84
CA LEU A 151 13.28 1.88 3.64
C LEU A 151 12.84 0.47 3.23
N GLY A 152 11.78 -0.07 3.86
CA GLY A 152 11.18 -1.35 3.45
C GLY A 152 10.70 -1.33 2.00
N ALA A 153 10.09 -0.21 1.57
CA ALA A 153 9.64 -0.07 0.19
C ALA A 153 10.81 -0.07 -0.82
N ALA A 154 11.90 0.63 -0.50
CA ALA A 154 13.09 0.68 -1.35
C ALA A 154 13.91 -0.62 -1.30
N ALA A 155 13.99 -1.26 -0.14
CA ALA A 155 14.73 -2.50 0.06
C ALA A 155 14.01 -3.69 -0.58
N GLY A 156 12.67 -3.66 -0.66
CA GLY A 156 11.85 -4.75 -1.20
C GLY A 156 12.32 -5.27 -2.55
N PRO A 157 12.37 -4.45 -3.61
CA PRO A 157 12.81 -4.93 -4.91
C PRO A 157 14.25 -5.44 -4.94
N ILE A 158 15.15 -4.80 -4.19
CA ILE A 158 16.57 -5.17 -4.13
C ILE A 158 16.74 -6.53 -3.43
N LEU A 159 16.19 -6.67 -2.22
CA LEU A 159 16.23 -7.92 -1.45
C LEU A 159 15.47 -9.03 -2.17
N GLY A 160 14.35 -8.71 -2.82
CA GLY A 160 13.57 -9.67 -3.62
C GLY A 160 14.37 -10.19 -4.80
N GLY A 161 15.07 -9.32 -5.50
CA GLY A 161 15.97 -9.70 -6.59
C GLY A 161 17.12 -10.57 -6.11
N VAL A 162 17.79 -10.20 -5.02
CA VAL A 162 18.88 -10.99 -4.43
C VAL A 162 18.40 -12.35 -3.95
N LEU A 163 17.35 -12.41 -3.13
CA LEU A 163 16.84 -13.67 -2.56
C LEU A 163 16.32 -14.60 -3.67
N THR A 164 15.54 -14.08 -4.62
CA THR A 164 14.98 -14.88 -5.71
C THR A 164 16.08 -15.44 -6.61
N SER A 165 17.14 -14.67 -6.88
CA SER A 165 18.25 -15.11 -7.76
C SER A 165 19.26 -16.04 -7.09
N THR A 166 19.39 -16.02 -5.75
CA THR A 166 20.41 -16.79 -5.03
C THR A 166 19.85 -18.00 -4.28
N LEU A 167 18.77 -17.80 -3.53
CA LEU A 167 18.20 -18.80 -2.63
C LEU A 167 16.84 -19.33 -3.14
N GLY A 168 16.26 -18.66 -4.12
CA GLY A 168 14.95 -18.97 -4.71
C GLY A 168 13.82 -18.14 -4.09
N TRP A 169 12.69 -18.09 -4.81
CA TRP A 169 11.56 -17.22 -4.46
C TRP A 169 10.96 -17.53 -3.08
N ARG A 170 11.06 -18.77 -2.57
CA ARG A 170 10.50 -19.15 -1.25
C ARG A 170 11.11 -18.35 -0.10
N TRP A 171 12.38 -17.95 -0.24
CA TRP A 171 13.09 -17.16 0.77
C TRP A 171 12.57 -15.73 0.93
N VAL A 172 11.84 -15.24 -0.08
CA VAL A 172 11.12 -13.96 0.01
C VAL A 172 10.07 -13.98 1.12
N PHE A 173 9.52 -15.15 1.45
CA PHE A 173 8.63 -15.32 2.60
C PHE A 173 9.38 -15.72 3.87
N PHE A 174 10.39 -16.60 3.76
CA PHE A 174 11.15 -17.04 4.94
C PHE A 174 11.91 -15.93 5.64
N VAL A 175 12.35 -14.88 4.93
CA VAL A 175 13.02 -13.72 5.53
C VAL A 175 12.17 -13.00 6.58
N ASN A 176 10.84 -13.07 6.45
CA ASN A 176 9.91 -12.47 7.41
C ASN A 176 9.85 -13.24 8.73
N VAL A 177 10.12 -14.55 8.70
CA VAL A 177 9.93 -15.46 9.84
C VAL A 177 10.81 -15.10 11.06
N PRO A 178 12.14 -14.93 10.93
CA PRO A 178 12.99 -14.59 12.09
C PRO A 178 12.65 -13.21 12.66
N LEU A 179 12.42 -12.23 11.79
CA LEU A 179 12.02 -10.87 12.18
C LEU A 179 10.67 -10.86 12.89
N GLY A 180 9.70 -11.61 12.37
CA GLY A 180 8.37 -11.78 12.93
C GLY A 180 8.41 -12.46 14.30
N ALA A 181 9.19 -13.53 14.45
CA ALA A 181 9.37 -14.21 15.74
C ALA A 181 9.92 -13.28 16.83
N VAL A 182 10.97 -12.51 16.51
CA VAL A 182 11.52 -11.49 17.43
C VAL A 182 10.48 -10.43 17.76
N ALA A 183 9.72 -9.96 16.77
CA ALA A 183 8.67 -8.96 16.98
C ALA A 183 7.53 -9.48 17.86
N VAL A 184 7.12 -10.74 17.72
CA VAL A 184 6.12 -11.38 18.59
C VAL A 184 6.61 -11.42 20.03
N LEU A 185 7.85 -11.89 20.26
CA LEU A 185 8.42 -11.95 21.61
C LEU A 185 8.51 -10.57 22.27
N GLY A 186 8.93 -9.55 21.52
CA GLY A 186 8.96 -8.18 22.02
C GLY A 186 7.57 -7.60 22.31
N ALA A 187 6.57 -7.90 21.47
CA ALA A 187 5.19 -7.47 21.70
C ALA A 187 4.59 -8.11 22.95
N VAL A 188 4.87 -9.39 23.21
CA VAL A 188 4.47 -10.08 24.44
C VAL A 188 5.13 -9.45 25.66
N ALA A 189 6.42 -9.10 25.59
CA ALA A 189 7.14 -8.47 26.69
C ALA A 189 6.62 -7.06 27.05
N LEU A 190 6.06 -6.33 26.06
CA LEU A 190 5.46 -5.00 26.25
C LEU A 190 3.96 -5.05 26.53
N ALA A 191 3.32 -6.21 26.37
CA ALA A 191 1.89 -6.36 26.61
C ALA A 191 1.58 -6.19 28.10
N GLN A 192 0.88 -5.11 28.45
CA GLN A 192 0.41 -4.89 29.81
C GLN A 192 -0.95 -5.56 30.06
N PRO A 193 -1.32 -5.83 31.33
CA PRO A 193 -2.67 -6.20 31.71
C PRO A 193 -3.68 -5.15 31.21
N LEU A 194 -4.77 -5.59 30.56
CA LEU A 194 -5.86 -4.69 30.17
C LEU A 194 -6.56 -4.20 31.45
N VAL A 195 -6.21 -3.01 31.92
CA VAL A 195 -6.96 -2.31 32.97
C VAL A 195 -7.65 -1.13 32.31
N ARG A 196 -8.92 -1.32 31.89
CA ARG A 196 -9.77 -0.22 31.41
C ARG A 196 -11.07 -0.22 32.18
N PRO A 197 -11.34 0.81 33.00
CA PRO A 197 -12.67 1.11 33.48
C PRO A 197 -13.49 1.67 32.32
N GLY A 198 -14.60 1.01 31.93
CA GLY A 198 -15.53 1.53 30.91
C GLY A 198 -16.15 0.49 29.98
N ARG A 199 -17.06 0.97 29.11
CA ARG A 199 -17.79 0.15 28.12
C ARG A 199 -16.85 -0.25 26.97
N ARG A 200 -16.83 -1.55 26.64
CA ARG A 200 -16.02 -2.07 25.52
C ARG A 200 -16.60 -1.62 24.17
N PRO A 201 -15.79 -1.07 23.25
CA PRO A 201 -16.23 -0.80 21.89
C PRO A 201 -16.73 -2.09 21.22
N ARG A 202 -17.70 -1.97 20.30
CA ARG A 202 -18.22 -3.11 19.52
C ARG A 202 -17.53 -3.20 18.17
N LEU A 203 -17.18 -4.42 17.75
CA LEU A 203 -16.65 -4.67 16.41
C LEU A 203 -17.78 -4.65 15.38
N ASP A 204 -17.63 -3.83 14.35
CA ASP A 204 -18.49 -3.88 13.18
C ASP A 204 -17.96 -4.91 12.16
N VAL A 205 -18.10 -6.18 12.52
CA VAL A 205 -17.67 -7.32 11.69
C VAL A 205 -18.46 -7.35 10.37
N VAL A 206 -19.75 -7.01 10.42
CA VAL A 206 -20.61 -6.95 9.22
C VAL A 206 -20.09 -5.91 8.24
N GLY A 207 -19.78 -4.70 8.73
CA GLY A 207 -19.18 -3.66 7.91
C GLY A 207 -17.84 -4.08 7.29
N ALA A 208 -16.98 -4.75 8.08
CA ALA A 208 -15.69 -5.25 7.60
C ALA A 208 -15.83 -6.32 6.51
N VAL A 209 -16.78 -7.26 6.66
CA VAL A 209 -17.08 -8.25 5.63
C VAL A 209 -17.58 -7.55 4.37
N LEU A 210 -18.57 -6.67 4.47
CA LEU A 210 -19.17 -5.99 3.32
C LEU A 210 -18.14 -5.18 2.51
N ILE A 211 -17.28 -4.39 3.17
CA ILE A 211 -16.24 -3.62 2.47
C ILE A 211 -15.19 -4.53 1.84
N THR A 212 -14.76 -5.59 2.53
CA THR A 212 -13.75 -6.52 2.01
C THR A 212 -14.27 -7.28 0.80
N THR A 213 -15.47 -7.87 0.90
CA THR A 213 -16.09 -8.62 -0.20
C THR A 213 -16.49 -7.71 -1.36
N GLY A 214 -16.93 -6.48 -1.07
CA GLY A 214 -17.26 -5.49 -2.09
C GLY A 214 -16.04 -5.08 -2.91
N LEU A 215 -14.92 -4.76 -2.25
CA LEU A 215 -13.66 -4.44 -2.93
C LEU A 215 -13.10 -5.64 -3.69
N LEU A 216 -13.19 -6.85 -3.12
CA LEU A 216 -12.79 -8.09 -3.78
C LEU A 216 -13.58 -8.31 -5.07
N ALA A 217 -14.90 -8.12 -5.05
CA ALA A 217 -15.75 -8.28 -6.22
C ALA A 217 -15.43 -7.25 -7.31
N VAL A 218 -15.18 -5.99 -6.95
CA VAL A 218 -14.77 -4.94 -7.91
C VAL A 218 -13.42 -5.26 -8.54
N VAL A 219 -12.41 -5.63 -7.74
CA VAL A 219 -11.10 -6.02 -8.27
C VAL A 219 -11.21 -7.25 -9.16
N TYR A 220 -11.99 -8.25 -8.74
CA TYR A 220 -12.23 -9.45 -9.53
C TYR A 220 -12.85 -9.12 -10.90
N ALA A 221 -13.81 -8.19 -10.96
CA ALA A 221 -14.43 -7.75 -12.20
C ALA A 221 -13.40 -7.13 -13.17
N VAL A 222 -12.58 -6.21 -12.67
CA VAL A 222 -11.52 -5.53 -13.43
C VAL A 222 -10.45 -6.49 -13.95
N MET A 223 -10.11 -7.51 -13.16
CA MET A 223 -9.16 -8.53 -13.60
C MET A 223 -9.79 -9.43 -14.65
N ARG A 224 -11.03 -9.88 -14.44
CA ARG A 224 -11.74 -10.75 -15.39
C ARG A 224 -12.00 -10.06 -16.73
N SER A 225 -12.17 -8.73 -16.73
CA SER A 225 -12.36 -7.96 -17.96
C SER A 225 -11.14 -7.96 -18.87
N SER A 226 -9.93 -8.25 -18.37
CA SER A 226 -8.72 -8.32 -19.19
C SER A 226 -8.74 -9.49 -20.17
N GLY A 227 -9.37 -10.61 -19.80
CA GLY A 227 -9.44 -11.81 -20.62
C GLY A 227 -10.76 -11.98 -21.37
N ASN A 228 -11.88 -11.58 -20.76
CA ASN A 228 -13.22 -11.85 -21.30
C ASN A 228 -13.92 -10.60 -21.87
N GLY A 229 -13.30 -9.42 -21.76
CA GLY A 229 -13.91 -8.15 -22.11
C GLY A 229 -14.93 -7.65 -21.07
N TRP A 230 -15.30 -6.38 -21.17
CA TRP A 230 -16.18 -5.71 -20.19
C TRP A 230 -17.65 -6.13 -20.28
N SER A 231 -18.07 -6.72 -21.40
CA SER A 231 -19.43 -7.21 -21.63
C SER A 231 -19.68 -8.63 -21.10
N ASP A 232 -18.64 -9.32 -20.62
CA ASP A 232 -18.77 -10.65 -20.00
C ASP A 232 -19.73 -10.59 -18.80
N LEU A 233 -20.70 -11.51 -18.77
CA LEU A 233 -21.69 -11.58 -17.70
C LEU A 233 -21.05 -11.76 -16.32
N GLY A 234 -19.90 -12.44 -16.24
CA GLY A 234 -19.15 -12.59 -15.00
C GLY A 234 -18.48 -11.28 -14.56
N VAL A 235 -18.00 -10.46 -15.49
CA VAL A 235 -17.48 -9.10 -15.21
C VAL A 235 -18.60 -8.20 -14.71
N VAL A 236 -19.72 -8.13 -15.45
CA VAL A 236 -20.86 -7.29 -15.07
C VAL A 236 -21.46 -7.76 -13.74
N GLY A 237 -21.58 -9.06 -13.53
CA GLY A 237 -22.10 -9.64 -12.29
C GLY A 237 -21.19 -9.37 -11.08
N SER A 238 -19.88 -9.48 -11.24
CA SER A 238 -18.92 -9.17 -10.17
C SER A 238 -18.80 -7.66 -9.89
N ALA A 239 -18.82 -6.82 -10.93
CA ALA A 239 -18.86 -5.37 -10.77
C ALA A 239 -20.15 -4.91 -10.09
N GLY A 240 -21.29 -5.44 -10.54
CA GLY A 240 -22.61 -5.14 -9.98
C GLY A 240 -22.75 -5.59 -8.52
N SER A 241 -22.35 -6.83 -8.21
CA SER A 241 -22.33 -7.31 -6.81
C SER A 241 -21.39 -6.51 -5.93
N GLY A 242 -20.20 -6.14 -6.43
CA GLY A 242 -19.28 -5.24 -5.75
C GLY A 242 -19.90 -3.88 -5.43
N ALA A 243 -20.54 -3.26 -6.42
CA ALA A 243 -21.24 -1.98 -6.24
C ALA A 243 -22.39 -2.09 -5.22
N VAL A 244 -23.17 -3.17 -5.27
CA VAL A 244 -24.25 -3.43 -4.31
C VAL A 244 -23.69 -3.64 -2.90
N LEU A 245 -22.64 -4.45 -2.73
CA LEU A 245 -22.02 -4.70 -1.42
C LEU A 245 -21.44 -3.41 -0.81
N LEU A 246 -20.81 -2.57 -1.63
CA LEU A 246 -20.30 -1.27 -1.19
C LEU A 246 -21.44 -0.28 -0.86
N ALA A 247 -22.55 -0.30 -1.62
CA ALA A 247 -23.72 0.50 -1.29
C ALA A 247 -24.38 0.04 0.03
N VAL A 248 -24.53 -1.27 0.22
CA VAL A 248 -25.03 -1.88 1.46
C VAL A 248 -24.10 -1.55 2.62
N PHE A 249 -22.78 -1.57 2.42
CA PHE A 249 -21.81 -1.11 3.41
C PHE A 249 -22.07 0.35 3.82
N LEU A 250 -22.24 1.27 2.88
CA LEU A 250 -22.51 2.67 3.18
C LEU A 250 -23.83 2.85 3.95
N VAL A 251 -24.89 2.13 3.57
CA VAL A 251 -26.17 2.14 4.28
C VAL A 251 -26.03 1.58 5.69
N HIS A 252 -25.29 0.47 5.85
CA HIS A 252 -25.00 -0.15 7.14
C HIS A 252 -24.25 0.82 8.06
N GLN A 253 -23.17 1.46 7.56
CA GLN A 253 -22.42 2.48 8.30
C GLN A 253 -23.28 3.70 8.67
N ALA A 254 -24.24 4.08 7.81
CA ALA A 254 -25.06 5.28 8.02
C ALA A 254 -26.22 5.07 9.01
N LYS A 255 -26.82 3.88 9.02
CA LYS A 255 -28.13 3.65 9.66
C LYS A 255 -28.18 2.50 10.64
N VAL A 256 -27.32 1.50 10.51
CA VAL A 256 -27.47 0.20 11.20
C VAL A 256 -26.36 -0.04 12.22
N ALA A 257 -25.11 0.33 11.88
CA ALA A 257 -23.96 0.07 12.71
C ALA A 257 -24.06 0.82 14.06
N PRO A 258 -24.06 0.11 15.20
CA PRO A 258 -24.10 0.76 16.52
C PRO A 258 -22.87 1.62 16.80
N GLU A 259 -21.71 1.18 16.31
CA GLU A 259 -20.44 1.89 16.33
C GLU A 259 -19.78 1.77 14.95
N PRO A 260 -20.11 2.64 13.98
CA PRO A 260 -19.63 2.54 12.60
C PRO A 260 -18.10 2.62 12.56
N LEU A 261 -17.46 1.90 11.63
CA LEU A 261 -16.01 1.84 11.45
C LEU A 261 -15.41 3.25 11.26
N PHE A 262 -16.11 4.14 10.56
CA PHE A 262 -15.77 5.55 10.46
C PHE A 262 -17.04 6.41 10.41
N ALA A 263 -16.95 7.64 10.93
CA ALA A 263 -18.08 8.57 10.92
C ALA A 263 -18.26 9.15 9.51
N LEU A 264 -19.28 8.71 8.77
CA LEU A 264 -19.63 9.24 7.44
C LEU A 264 -19.85 10.75 7.42
N ALA A 265 -20.20 11.35 8.56
CA ALA A 265 -20.28 12.80 8.73
C ALA A 265 -18.95 13.52 8.42
N LEU A 266 -17.80 12.86 8.61
CA LEU A 266 -16.49 13.42 8.26
C LEU A 266 -16.34 13.65 6.75
N LEU A 267 -16.98 12.84 5.91
CA LEU A 267 -16.99 13.05 4.46
C LEU A 267 -17.80 14.29 4.04
N ARG A 268 -18.57 14.91 4.95
CA ARG A 268 -19.20 16.21 4.67
C ARG A 268 -18.19 17.36 4.74
N LEU A 269 -17.05 17.17 5.42
CA LEU A 269 -15.98 18.14 5.45
C LEU A 269 -15.23 18.09 4.10
N ARG A 270 -15.24 19.20 3.36
CA ARG A 270 -14.55 19.31 2.06
C ARG A 270 -13.06 18.98 2.16
N SER A 271 -12.41 19.27 3.29
CA SER A 271 -11.03 18.89 3.54
C SER A 271 -10.83 17.37 3.53
N VAL A 272 -11.71 16.63 4.21
CA VAL A 272 -11.64 15.17 4.29
C VAL A 272 -12.05 14.54 2.96
N ALA A 273 -13.17 14.96 2.37
CA ALA A 273 -13.65 14.42 1.09
C ALA A 273 -12.67 14.71 -0.05
N GLY A 274 -12.19 15.95 -0.15
CA GLY A 274 -11.20 16.36 -1.15
C GLY A 274 -9.90 15.59 -1.01
N ALA A 275 -9.33 15.52 0.20
CA ALA A 275 -8.09 14.76 0.44
C ALA A 275 -8.24 13.26 0.11
N ASN A 276 -9.37 12.64 0.47
CA ASN A 276 -9.62 11.24 0.14
C ASN A 276 -9.83 11.02 -1.37
N ALA A 277 -10.52 11.91 -2.07
CA ALA A 277 -10.69 11.82 -3.52
C ALA A 277 -9.34 11.91 -4.26
N VAL A 278 -8.48 12.84 -3.84
CA VAL A 278 -7.12 12.96 -4.38
C VAL A 278 -6.27 11.74 -4.04
N MET A 279 -6.32 11.25 -2.79
CA MET A 279 -5.59 10.05 -2.36
C MET A 279 -6.04 8.81 -3.14
N PHE A 280 -7.32 8.71 -3.47
CA PHE A 280 -7.85 7.62 -4.29
C PHE A 280 -7.21 7.64 -5.69
N LEU A 281 -7.26 8.78 -6.39
CA LEU A 281 -6.67 8.93 -7.73
C LEU A 281 -5.15 8.73 -7.72
N LEU A 282 -4.47 9.34 -6.74
CA LEU A 282 -3.02 9.20 -6.56
C LEU A 282 -2.63 7.75 -6.31
N GLY A 283 -3.32 7.05 -5.41
CA GLY A 283 -3.02 5.65 -5.11
C GLY A 283 -3.28 4.71 -6.29
N LEU A 284 -4.33 4.96 -7.10
CA LEU A 284 -4.59 4.22 -8.34
C LEU A 284 -3.41 4.27 -9.32
N GLY A 285 -2.74 5.42 -9.43
CA GLY A 285 -1.59 5.61 -10.34
C GLY A 285 -0.23 5.28 -9.71
N PHE A 286 -0.04 5.56 -8.43
CA PHE A 286 1.29 5.50 -7.79
C PHE A 286 1.80 4.06 -7.63
N VAL A 287 1.02 3.18 -6.98
CA VAL A 287 1.48 1.81 -6.66
C VAL A 287 1.58 0.95 -7.92
N SER A 288 0.63 1.13 -8.83
CA SER A 288 0.59 0.47 -10.13
C SER A 288 1.76 0.87 -11.02
N SER A 289 2.16 2.15 -11.05
CA SER A 289 3.33 2.60 -11.82
C SER A 289 4.62 1.92 -11.37
N LEU A 290 4.81 1.74 -10.06
CA LEU A 290 5.97 1.02 -9.53
C LEU A 290 5.98 -0.44 -10.02
N LEU A 291 4.82 -1.10 -10.05
CA LEU A 291 4.71 -2.45 -10.60
C LEU A 291 5.03 -2.48 -12.10
N ILE A 292 4.42 -1.59 -12.88
CA ILE A 292 4.58 -1.55 -14.34
C ILE A 292 6.03 -1.28 -14.74
N LEU A 293 6.70 -0.32 -14.09
CA LEU A 293 8.14 -0.08 -14.32
C LEU A 293 8.99 -1.31 -14.02
N SER A 294 8.64 -2.07 -12.98
CA SER A 294 9.34 -3.32 -12.63
C SER A 294 9.13 -4.41 -13.68
N LEU A 295 7.90 -4.53 -14.20
CA LEU A 295 7.55 -5.49 -15.25
C LEU A 295 8.23 -5.14 -16.57
N ASP A 296 8.27 -3.86 -16.96
CA ASP A 296 8.96 -3.39 -18.17
C ASP A 296 10.45 -3.74 -18.13
N MET A 297 11.13 -3.38 -17.04
CA MET A 297 12.55 -3.73 -16.86
C MET A 297 12.81 -5.21 -17.04
N GLN A 298 11.98 -6.07 -16.46
CA GLN A 298 12.22 -7.51 -16.42
C GLN A 298 11.79 -8.24 -17.69
N TYR A 299 10.67 -7.85 -18.30
CA TYR A 299 10.09 -8.57 -19.44
C TYR A 299 10.35 -7.91 -20.79
N ALA A 300 10.35 -6.58 -20.86
CA ALA A 300 10.64 -5.87 -22.09
C ALA A 300 12.15 -5.61 -22.25
N THR A 301 12.81 -5.08 -21.22
CA THR A 301 14.26 -4.79 -21.28
C THR A 301 15.13 -5.98 -20.88
N LEU A 302 14.54 -7.07 -20.37
CA LEU A 302 15.22 -8.30 -19.95
C LEU A 302 16.29 -8.10 -18.87
N TYR A 303 16.08 -7.14 -17.96
CA TYR A 303 16.95 -6.96 -16.80
C TYR A 303 16.80 -8.14 -15.84
N SER A 304 17.92 -8.57 -15.26
CA SER A 304 17.86 -9.49 -14.14
C SER A 304 17.10 -8.83 -12.97
N PRO A 305 16.47 -9.62 -12.08
CA PRO A 305 15.77 -9.09 -10.91
C PRO A 305 16.60 -8.12 -10.06
N LEU A 306 17.90 -8.39 -9.91
CA LEU A 306 18.84 -7.49 -9.22
C LEU A 306 19.00 -6.15 -9.96
N ARG A 307 19.17 -6.18 -11.29
CA ARG A 307 19.29 -4.95 -12.10
C ARG A 307 17.99 -4.15 -12.09
N ALA A 308 16.83 -4.81 -12.14
CA ALA A 308 15.54 -4.16 -12.00
C ALA A 308 15.38 -3.49 -10.63
N GLY A 309 15.76 -4.18 -9.54
CA GLY A 309 15.77 -3.62 -8.19
C GLY A 309 16.68 -2.38 -8.05
N LEU A 310 17.91 -2.43 -8.58
CA LEU A 310 18.81 -1.27 -8.63
C LEU A 310 18.27 -0.14 -9.52
N GLY A 311 17.49 -0.47 -10.54
CA GLY A 311 16.80 0.48 -11.41
C GLY A 311 15.76 1.36 -10.69
N PHE A 312 15.33 1.01 -9.47
CA PHE A 312 14.45 1.85 -8.66
C PHE A 312 15.17 2.90 -7.82
N LEU A 313 16.51 2.88 -7.75
CA LEU A 313 17.27 3.83 -6.94
C LEU A 313 16.95 5.30 -7.27
N PRO A 314 16.82 5.73 -8.55
CA PRO A 314 16.48 7.12 -8.86
C PRO A 314 15.08 7.51 -8.35
N VAL A 315 14.10 6.59 -8.43
CA VAL A 315 12.76 6.80 -7.86
C VAL A 315 12.85 6.99 -6.34
N GLY A 316 13.60 6.13 -5.65
CA GLY A 316 13.81 6.23 -4.20
C GLY A 316 14.46 7.55 -3.79
N VAL A 317 15.48 8.00 -4.52
CA VAL A 317 16.13 9.32 -4.30
C VAL A 317 15.12 10.45 -4.49
N GLY A 318 14.32 10.40 -5.56
CA GLY A 318 13.25 11.35 -5.81
C GLY A 318 12.25 11.39 -4.65
N MET A 319 11.78 10.23 -4.18
CA MET A 319 10.85 10.13 -3.05
C MET A 319 11.43 10.75 -1.77
N MET A 320 12.70 10.51 -1.46
CA MET A 320 13.37 11.08 -0.30
C MET A 320 13.48 12.61 -0.37
N ALA A 321 13.85 13.14 -1.54
CA ALA A 321 13.96 14.58 -1.77
C ALA A 321 12.57 15.25 -1.74
N GLY A 322 11.58 14.64 -2.38
CA GLY A 322 10.21 15.12 -2.46
C GLY A 322 9.53 15.18 -1.09
N ALA A 323 9.69 14.13 -0.27
CA ALA A 323 9.14 14.10 1.08
C ALA A 323 9.65 15.25 1.95
N ARG A 324 10.93 15.62 1.85
CA ARG A 324 11.50 16.79 2.55
C ARG A 324 10.96 18.11 1.99
N GLY A 325 10.90 18.23 0.66
CA GLY A 325 10.41 19.44 0.00
C GLY A 325 8.93 19.73 0.27
N ALA A 326 8.10 18.70 0.28
CA ALA A 326 6.65 18.84 0.47
C ALA A 326 6.27 19.42 1.84
N GLY A 327 7.03 19.13 2.90
CA GLY A 327 6.78 19.72 4.23
C GLY A 327 6.91 21.24 4.20
N HIS A 328 8.07 21.75 3.77
CA HIS A 328 8.31 23.19 3.65
C HIS A 328 7.35 23.87 2.66
N LEU A 329 7.02 23.18 1.56
CA LEU A 329 6.08 23.73 0.58
C LEU A 329 4.66 23.83 1.16
N THR A 330 4.25 22.82 1.94
CA THR A 330 2.95 22.81 2.65
C THR A 330 2.83 24.00 3.59
N GLU A 331 3.89 24.35 4.32
CA GLU A 331 3.91 25.52 5.20
C GLU A 331 3.81 26.84 4.44
N ARG A 332 4.43 26.94 3.25
CA ARG A 332 4.49 28.19 2.48
C ARG A 332 3.26 28.48 1.63
N ILE A 333 2.73 27.48 0.94
CA ILE A 333 1.63 27.65 -0.04
C ILE A 333 0.37 26.85 0.31
N GLY A 334 0.35 26.21 1.48
CA GLY A 334 -0.75 25.39 1.95
C GLY A 334 -0.78 23.97 1.37
N PRO A 335 -1.54 23.04 1.98
CA PRO A 335 -1.60 21.65 1.57
C PRO A 335 -2.30 21.48 0.22
N ARG A 336 -3.26 22.35 -0.12
CA ARG A 336 -3.99 22.32 -1.40
C ARG A 336 -3.05 22.50 -2.60
N LEU A 337 -2.29 23.59 -2.63
CA LEU A 337 -1.39 23.88 -3.76
C LEU A 337 -0.20 22.95 -3.77
N THR A 338 0.33 22.60 -2.59
CA THR A 338 1.43 21.63 -2.48
C THR A 338 1.04 20.26 -3.06
N THR A 339 -0.16 19.77 -2.74
CA THR A 339 -0.67 18.52 -3.30
C THR A 339 -0.75 18.60 -4.83
N ALA A 340 -1.27 19.68 -5.38
CA ALA A 340 -1.39 19.88 -6.82
C ALA A 340 -0.01 19.90 -7.51
N VAL A 341 0.97 20.60 -6.93
CA VAL A 341 2.36 20.62 -7.42
C VAL A 341 2.96 19.22 -7.41
N CYS A 342 2.90 18.51 -6.26
CA CYS A 342 3.43 17.17 -6.13
C CYS A 342 2.81 16.19 -7.15
N CYS A 343 1.48 16.17 -7.26
CA CYS A 343 0.79 15.30 -8.22
C CYS A 343 1.16 15.63 -9.67
N THR A 344 1.29 16.92 -10.01
CA THR A 344 1.69 17.36 -11.36
C THR A 344 3.13 16.95 -11.67
N THR A 345 4.07 17.14 -10.74
CA THR A 345 5.46 16.70 -10.90
C THR A 345 5.54 15.19 -11.10
N GLY A 346 4.78 14.43 -10.31
CA GLY A 346 4.71 12.98 -10.44
C GLY A 346 4.15 12.54 -11.80
N ALA A 347 3.09 13.21 -12.26
CA ALA A 347 2.50 12.96 -13.56
C ALA A 347 3.44 13.27 -14.72
N VAL A 348 4.21 14.35 -14.65
CA VAL A 348 5.21 14.69 -15.67
C VAL A 348 6.28 13.61 -15.76
N GLY A 349 6.74 13.07 -14.63
CA GLY A 349 7.66 11.93 -14.60
C GLY A 349 7.08 10.70 -15.29
N LEU A 350 5.85 10.31 -14.95
CA LEU A 350 5.20 9.15 -15.58
C LEU A 350 4.89 9.36 -17.07
N ALA A 351 4.44 10.56 -17.46
CA ALA A 351 4.19 10.90 -18.85
C ALA A 351 5.48 10.88 -19.67
N TRP A 352 6.59 11.37 -19.10
CA TRP A 352 7.90 11.24 -19.73
C TRP A 352 8.26 9.77 -19.91
N SER A 353 8.20 8.93 -18.87
CA SER A 353 8.43 7.49 -19.03
C SER A 353 7.53 6.88 -20.10
N ALA A 354 6.22 7.17 -20.10
CA ALA A 354 5.27 6.64 -21.08
C ALA A 354 5.64 7.01 -22.53
N LEU A 355 6.13 8.22 -22.78
CA LEU A 355 6.55 8.67 -24.11
C LEU A 355 7.98 8.22 -24.47
N ALA A 356 8.79 7.91 -23.47
CA ALA A 356 10.18 7.54 -23.64
C ALA A 356 10.41 6.03 -23.69
N LEU A 357 9.50 5.21 -23.15
CA LEU A 357 9.61 3.76 -23.08
C LEU A 357 9.76 3.17 -24.49
N ASP A 358 10.89 2.51 -24.71
CA ASP A 358 11.22 1.81 -25.94
C ASP A 358 12.31 0.77 -25.63
N VAL A 359 12.35 -0.35 -26.35
CA VAL A 359 13.26 -1.48 -26.08
C VAL A 359 14.72 -1.07 -26.28
N ASP A 360 14.98 -0.16 -27.23
CA ASP A 360 16.34 0.25 -27.62
C ASP A 360 16.81 1.56 -26.95
N ARG A 361 15.98 2.19 -26.12
CA ARG A 361 16.31 3.46 -25.49
C ARG A 361 17.08 3.30 -24.19
N PRO A 362 18.02 4.22 -23.89
CA PRO A 362 18.85 4.12 -22.69
C PRO A 362 18.00 4.32 -21.42
N TYR A 363 18.24 3.47 -20.43
CA TYR A 363 17.57 3.47 -19.12
C TYR A 363 17.47 4.86 -18.47
N VAL A 364 18.52 5.68 -18.60
CA VAL A 364 18.58 7.03 -18.00
C VAL A 364 17.44 7.91 -18.52
N LEU A 365 17.06 7.77 -19.80
CA LEU A 365 16.02 8.58 -20.43
C LEU A 365 14.61 7.99 -20.27
N THR A 366 14.50 6.68 -20.05
CA THR A 366 13.20 5.99 -19.95
C THR A 366 12.70 5.89 -18.52
N ILE A 367 13.58 5.55 -17.57
CA ILE A 367 13.19 5.29 -16.18
C ILE A 367 14.05 6.06 -15.17
N GLY A 368 15.33 6.29 -15.46
CA GLY A 368 16.25 6.98 -14.54
C GLY A 368 15.80 8.40 -14.18
N LEU A 369 15.91 9.35 -15.12
CA LEU A 369 15.51 10.74 -14.92
C LEU A 369 13.98 10.91 -14.70
N PRO A 370 13.11 10.26 -15.50
CA PRO A 370 11.66 10.34 -15.27
C PRO A 370 11.26 9.77 -13.90
N GLY A 371 11.94 8.72 -13.44
CA GLY A 371 11.72 8.09 -12.14
C GLY A 371 12.05 9.03 -10.98
N VAL A 372 13.09 9.86 -11.09
CA VAL A 372 13.37 10.91 -10.09
C VAL A 372 12.19 11.89 -9.99
N LEU A 373 11.66 12.36 -11.12
CA LEU A 373 10.50 13.26 -11.13
C LEU A 373 9.24 12.59 -10.56
N PHE A 374 8.99 11.34 -10.96
CA PHE A 374 7.90 10.55 -10.42
C PHE A 374 8.03 10.42 -8.89
N GLY A 375 9.21 10.07 -8.39
CA GLY A 375 9.48 9.96 -6.95
C GLY A 375 9.31 11.29 -6.22
N LEU A 376 9.84 12.38 -6.78
CA LEU A 376 9.75 13.74 -6.23
C LEU A 376 8.31 14.20 -5.99
N GLY A 377 7.40 13.80 -6.88
CA GLY A 377 6.00 14.20 -6.80
C GLY A 377 5.10 13.16 -6.13
N GLY A 378 5.11 11.93 -6.63
CA GLY A 378 4.12 10.90 -6.33
C GLY A 378 3.99 10.58 -4.84
N ALA A 379 5.12 10.27 -4.18
CA ALA A 379 5.12 9.97 -2.75
C ALA A 379 5.00 11.22 -1.87
N ALA A 380 5.54 12.35 -2.36
CA ALA A 380 5.57 13.61 -1.64
C ALA A 380 4.16 14.18 -1.39
N ALA A 381 3.21 13.91 -2.28
CA ALA A 381 1.81 14.30 -2.14
C ALA A 381 1.10 13.69 -0.91
N PHE A 382 1.60 12.59 -0.34
CA PHE A 382 0.98 11.97 0.84
C PHE A 382 1.02 12.86 2.09
N THR A 383 2.07 13.67 2.24
CA THR A 383 2.24 14.58 3.37
C THR A 383 1.16 15.66 3.42
N PRO A 384 1.00 16.53 2.40
CA PRO A 384 -0.03 17.56 2.41
C PRO A 384 -1.46 16.99 2.42
N LEU A 385 -1.68 15.80 1.84
CA LEU A 385 -2.96 15.10 1.92
C LEU A 385 -3.31 14.71 3.36
N THR A 386 -2.33 14.20 4.11
CA THR A 386 -2.52 13.86 5.52
C THR A 386 -2.85 15.09 6.35
N VAL A 387 -2.13 16.20 6.13
CA VAL A 387 -2.40 17.49 6.79
C VAL A 387 -3.80 17.97 6.47
N SER A 388 -4.21 17.95 5.19
CA SER A 388 -5.53 18.40 4.80
C SER A 388 -6.65 17.54 5.39
N ALA A 389 -6.48 16.21 5.39
CA ALA A 389 -7.47 15.27 5.89
C ALA A 389 -7.72 15.41 7.40
N THR A 390 -6.77 15.91 8.18
CA THR A 390 -6.91 16.04 9.64
C THR A 390 -7.18 17.46 10.13
N ARG A 391 -6.84 18.50 9.34
CA ARG A 391 -6.86 19.91 9.77
C ARG A 391 -8.20 20.41 10.32
N HIS A 392 -9.32 20.06 9.68
CA HIS A 392 -10.66 20.53 10.06
C HIS A 392 -11.47 19.48 10.83
N VAL A 393 -10.79 18.44 11.31
CA VAL A 393 -11.42 17.33 12.02
C VAL A 393 -11.27 17.57 13.52
N PRO A 394 -12.35 17.46 14.32
CA PRO A 394 -12.26 17.58 15.77
C PRO A 394 -11.19 16.64 16.34
N PRO A 395 -10.46 17.01 17.41
CA PRO A 395 -9.38 16.19 17.98
C PRO A 395 -9.80 14.74 18.29
N SER A 396 -11.04 14.53 18.72
CA SER A 396 -11.62 13.21 18.98
C SER A 396 -11.77 12.31 17.74
N HIS A 397 -11.75 12.88 16.54
CA HIS A 397 -11.97 12.17 15.27
C HIS A 397 -10.75 12.20 14.32
N GLN A 398 -9.64 12.84 14.70
CA GLN A 398 -8.44 12.92 13.85
C GLN A 398 -7.87 11.54 13.50
N GLY A 399 -7.86 10.62 14.45
CA GLY A 399 -7.43 9.24 14.20
C GLY A 399 -8.32 8.51 13.19
N ALA A 400 -9.63 8.74 13.23
CA ALA A 400 -10.57 8.17 12.26
C ALA A 400 -10.36 8.75 10.85
N ALA A 401 -10.08 10.05 10.74
CA ALA A 401 -9.78 10.69 9.46
C ALA A 401 -8.45 10.21 8.84
N ALA A 402 -7.40 10.06 9.64
CA ALA A 402 -6.12 9.50 9.20
C ALA A 402 -6.25 8.02 8.81
N GLY A 403 -7.04 7.25 9.57
CA GLY A 403 -7.36 5.85 9.26
C GLY A 403 -8.13 5.69 7.95
N LEU A 404 -9.11 6.57 7.70
CA LEU A 404 -9.85 6.61 6.44
C LEU A 404 -8.92 6.90 5.26
N LEU A 405 -8.06 7.93 5.38
CA LEU A 405 -7.10 8.28 4.32
C LEU A 405 -6.14 7.13 4.01
N SER A 406 -5.65 6.44 5.04
CA SER A 406 -4.77 5.27 4.88
C SER A 406 -5.51 4.11 4.21
N THR A 407 -6.77 3.87 4.58
CA THR A 407 -7.61 2.85 3.95
C THR A 407 -7.81 3.15 2.47
N VAL A 408 -8.18 4.39 2.14
CA VAL A 408 -8.33 4.83 0.75
C VAL A 408 -7.05 4.62 -0.03
N ARG A 409 -5.88 4.97 0.54
CA ARG A 409 -4.56 4.77 -0.08
C ARG A 409 -4.29 3.28 -0.39
N GLN A 410 -4.53 2.39 0.56
CA GLN A 410 -4.27 0.95 0.36
C GLN A 410 -5.24 0.34 -0.66
N THR A 411 -6.53 0.68 -0.55
CA THR A 411 -7.58 0.21 -1.44
C THR A 411 -7.36 0.70 -2.87
N SER A 412 -7.05 1.99 -3.06
CA SER A 412 -6.80 2.54 -4.38
C SER A 412 -5.50 2.01 -4.99
N GLY A 413 -4.46 1.78 -4.19
CA GLY A 413 -3.25 1.09 -4.66
C GLY A 413 -3.54 -0.29 -5.24
N ALA A 414 -4.35 -1.09 -4.56
CA ALA A 414 -4.76 -2.42 -5.01
C ALA A 414 -5.57 -2.37 -6.31
N LEU A 415 -6.60 -1.51 -6.33
CA LEU A 415 -7.45 -1.31 -7.51
C LEU A 415 -6.62 -0.81 -8.69
N GLY A 416 -5.66 0.09 -8.44
CA GLY A 416 -4.79 0.66 -9.45
C GLY A 416 -3.91 -0.40 -10.09
N VAL A 417 -3.31 -1.27 -9.27
CA VAL A 417 -2.53 -2.41 -9.75
C VAL A 417 -3.38 -3.29 -10.65
N ALA A 418 -4.60 -3.64 -10.22
CA ALA A 418 -5.50 -4.46 -11.03
C ALA A 418 -5.88 -3.78 -12.35
N VAL A 419 -6.36 -2.53 -12.31
CA VAL A 419 -6.81 -1.79 -13.50
C VAL A 419 -5.67 -1.57 -14.49
N LEU A 420 -4.53 -1.03 -14.04
CA LEU A 420 -3.45 -0.68 -14.96
C LEU A 420 -2.65 -1.90 -15.42
N SER A 421 -2.60 -2.99 -14.64
CA SER A 421 -2.04 -4.26 -15.15
C SER A 421 -2.95 -4.86 -16.21
N THR A 422 -4.28 -4.82 -16.02
CA THR A 422 -5.26 -5.22 -17.04
C THR A 422 -5.06 -4.40 -18.31
N VAL A 423 -4.92 -3.08 -18.21
CA VAL A 423 -4.64 -2.21 -19.36
C VAL A 423 -3.34 -2.61 -20.03
N ALA A 424 -2.26 -2.77 -19.25
CA ALA A 424 -0.97 -3.16 -19.81
C ALA A 424 -1.09 -4.44 -20.62
N ILE A 425 -1.70 -5.49 -20.05
CA ILE A 425 -1.90 -6.78 -20.72
C ILE A 425 -2.77 -6.62 -21.97
N SER A 426 -3.89 -5.91 -21.89
CA SER A 426 -4.82 -5.77 -23.02
C SER A 426 -4.21 -5.01 -24.20
N TRP A 427 -3.35 -4.03 -23.91
CA TRP A 427 -2.67 -3.22 -24.94
C TRP A 427 -1.37 -3.86 -25.45
N SER A 428 -0.82 -4.84 -24.73
CA SER A 428 0.28 -5.65 -25.23
C SER A 428 -0.15 -6.65 -26.31
N GLY A 429 -1.43 -7.02 -26.38
CA GLY A 429 -1.96 -7.91 -27.42
C GLY A 429 -1.36 -9.32 -27.44
N ASP A 430 -1.76 -10.12 -28.43
CA ASP A 430 -1.36 -11.54 -28.53
C ASP A 430 0.13 -11.71 -28.87
N GLU A 431 0.76 -10.71 -29.48
CA GLU A 431 2.20 -10.73 -29.81
C GLU A 431 3.09 -10.82 -28.57
N ALA A 432 2.62 -10.36 -27.41
CA ALA A 432 3.29 -10.53 -26.13
C ALA A 432 3.47 -12.01 -25.73
N ALA A 433 2.64 -12.92 -26.26
CA ALA A 433 2.80 -14.35 -26.07
C ALA A 433 4.08 -14.90 -26.72
N GLY A 434 4.68 -14.15 -27.65
CA GLY A 434 6.01 -14.43 -28.22
C GLY A 434 7.16 -14.28 -27.23
N GLY A 435 6.89 -14.00 -25.95
CA GLY A 435 7.86 -14.03 -24.86
C GLY A 435 9.01 -13.06 -25.08
N THR A 436 10.23 -13.60 -25.14
CA THR A 436 11.47 -12.80 -25.27
C THR A 436 11.79 -12.38 -26.71
N SER A 437 10.92 -12.68 -27.68
CA SER A 437 11.10 -12.21 -29.06
C SER A 437 11.09 -10.68 -29.14
N VAL A 438 11.73 -10.09 -30.15
CA VAL A 438 11.74 -8.63 -30.32
C VAL A 438 10.32 -8.07 -30.43
N ALA A 439 9.45 -8.70 -31.21
CA ALA A 439 8.06 -8.33 -31.35
C ALA A 439 7.30 -8.41 -30.01
N GLY A 440 7.46 -9.51 -29.25
CA GLY A 440 6.83 -9.66 -27.93
C GLY A 440 7.27 -8.60 -26.93
N ARG A 441 8.56 -8.23 -26.92
CA ARG A 441 9.09 -7.17 -26.04
C ARG A 441 8.57 -5.79 -26.42
N VAL A 442 8.51 -5.47 -27.71
CA VAL A 442 7.94 -4.19 -28.20
C VAL A 442 6.45 -4.08 -27.81
N ALA A 443 5.71 -5.18 -27.97
CA ALA A 443 4.30 -5.24 -27.60
C ALA A 443 4.10 -5.06 -26.08
N LEU A 444 4.95 -5.68 -25.26
CA LEU A 444 4.97 -5.46 -23.81
C LEU A 444 5.28 -4.01 -23.45
N THR A 445 6.33 -3.41 -24.02
CA THR A 445 6.67 -2.00 -23.81
C THR A 445 5.52 -1.07 -24.18
N HIS A 446 4.81 -1.34 -25.28
CA HIS A 446 3.64 -0.55 -25.67
C HIS A 446 2.53 -0.60 -24.61
N GLY A 447 2.17 -1.80 -24.13
CA GLY A 447 1.19 -1.96 -23.06
C GLY A 447 1.60 -1.25 -21.77
N TYR A 448 2.87 -1.37 -21.37
CA TYR A 448 3.40 -0.67 -20.20
C TYR A 448 3.41 0.86 -20.38
N ALA A 449 3.78 1.36 -21.55
CA ALA A 449 3.74 2.78 -21.87
C ALA A 449 2.32 3.36 -21.78
N VAL A 450 1.33 2.66 -22.34
CA VAL A 450 -0.09 3.06 -22.23
C VAL A 450 -0.54 3.10 -20.77
N ALA A 451 -0.20 2.06 -19.99
CA ALA A 451 -0.56 1.99 -18.58
C ALA A 451 0.11 3.11 -17.74
N LEU A 452 1.37 3.45 -18.01
CA LEU A 452 2.05 4.60 -17.40
C LEU A 452 1.45 5.94 -17.83
N GLY A 453 1.01 6.07 -19.08
CA GLY A 453 0.30 7.25 -19.57
C GLY A 453 -1.04 7.46 -18.86
N LEU A 454 -1.81 6.39 -18.64
CA LEU A 454 -3.03 6.45 -17.82
C LEU A 454 -2.72 6.80 -16.36
N ALA A 455 -1.66 6.23 -15.77
CA ALA A 455 -1.22 6.60 -14.43
C ALA A 455 -0.87 8.09 -14.33
N ALA A 456 -0.17 8.63 -15.33
CA ALA A 456 0.11 10.07 -15.43
C ALA A 456 -1.19 10.89 -15.48
N GLY A 457 -2.17 10.46 -16.29
CA GLY A 457 -3.50 11.06 -16.35
C GLY A 457 -4.23 11.05 -15.01
N LEU A 458 -4.16 9.95 -14.25
CA LEU A 458 -4.72 9.83 -12.90
C LEU A 458 -4.07 10.81 -11.92
N LEU A 459 -2.74 10.97 -11.98
CA LEU A 459 -2.03 11.94 -11.15
C LEU A 459 -2.37 13.39 -11.54
N LEU A 460 -2.53 13.70 -12.83
CA LEU A 460 -3.02 15.03 -13.26
C LEU A 460 -4.45 15.28 -12.79
N ALA A 461 -5.33 14.30 -12.91
CA ALA A 461 -6.68 14.38 -12.38
C ALA A 461 -6.66 14.60 -10.85
N ALA A 462 -5.76 13.92 -10.13
CA ALA A 462 -5.54 14.14 -8.70
C ALA A 462 -5.11 15.59 -8.40
N ALA A 463 -4.25 16.19 -9.24
CA ALA A 463 -3.86 17.60 -9.11
C ALA A 463 -5.05 18.55 -9.33
N VAL A 464 -5.87 18.31 -10.36
CA VAL A 464 -7.07 19.10 -10.63
C VAL A 464 -8.08 18.98 -9.48
N VAL A 465 -8.33 17.76 -9.00
CA VAL A 465 -9.23 17.50 -7.87
C VAL A 465 -8.69 18.13 -6.58
N ALA A 466 -7.36 18.20 -6.38
CA ALA A 466 -6.79 18.93 -5.26
C ALA A 466 -7.16 20.42 -5.33
N VAL A 467 -7.03 21.05 -6.49
CA VAL A 467 -7.37 22.46 -6.69
C VAL A 467 -8.88 22.71 -6.59
N VAL A 468 -9.74 21.82 -7.08
CA VAL A 468 -11.19 22.07 -7.09
C VAL A 468 -11.87 21.60 -5.79
N GLY A 469 -11.42 20.47 -5.24
CA GLY A 469 -12.05 19.76 -4.13
C GLY A 469 -11.54 20.13 -2.74
N MET A 470 -10.25 20.48 -2.59
CA MET A 470 -9.71 20.85 -1.28
C MET A 470 -9.99 22.32 -0.96
N PRO A 471 -10.30 22.65 0.31
CA PRO A 471 -10.56 24.02 0.71
C PRO A 471 -9.32 24.91 0.49
N LYS A 472 -9.57 26.19 0.20
CA LYS A 472 -8.50 27.20 0.23
C LYS A 472 -8.10 27.42 1.68
N ASP A 473 -6.82 27.61 1.90
CA ASP A 473 -6.34 28.15 3.16
C ASP A 473 -6.66 29.65 3.14
N VAL A 474 -7.58 30.07 4.02
CA VAL A 474 -7.85 31.48 4.31
C VAL A 474 -7.21 31.80 5.65
#